data_AF-A0A4Q6E0S6-F1
#
_entry.id   AF-A0A4Q6E0S6-F1
#
_cell.length_a   1.000
_cell.length_b   1.000
_cell.length_c   1.000
_cell.angle_alpha   90.00
_cell.angle_beta   90.00
_cell.angle_gamma   90.00
#
_symmetry.space_group_name_H-M   'P 1'
#
loop_
_entity.id
_entity.type
_entity.pdbx_description
1 polymer ?
#
loop_
_entity_poly.entity_id
_entity_poly.type
_entity_poly.pdbx_seq_one_letter_code
_entity_poly.pdbx_strand_id
1 'polypeptide(L)'
;MLTQGWVGYDWKDVFYPSANPISYQPETEFTVSGTVTNAFGGAIEKSNVLLFGNKPVIVKDTLTDKTGKFKFTGLFPVDTAIYKLQARNKRSKEFNVAIKIDEIKPPEFKPVTGITPWYVNSDTIRLQNTGTKAAQEKAQANYRGEGNMLRQVDIKAKKVVKGSKNLNGPGEADLIIDEEEVLKAKKMTLSELLNKRLKNYNYWTIGGRWTHVTRGDLKRLPKLVTVPLDYTLDTKKIHFIIDGIDIDYFYFPEPGSASRYEYIKNYLDYYTAEDIKGIEVLSSTKLASKYHSNTRGEDREIGQPWFAFIEITTRTGHGPFMKFTPGTYLHKPLAFTLPKQFYAPKYTVKNKTVAMGTDMRSTIHWEPNIITDKDGKATVSFYSADKPSVYTVTVEGVNVDGGAGFYTQKLKAGDTNP
;
A
#
# COMPACT_ATOMS: atom_id res chain seq x y z
N MET A 1 0.93 5.47 -57.57
CA MET A 1 0.37 4.31 -56.84
C MET A 1 -0.16 4.85 -55.51
N LEU A 2 -1.48 4.87 -55.35
CA LEU A 2 -2.21 5.55 -54.26
C LEU A 2 -2.09 4.76 -52.94
N THR A 3 -1.66 5.43 -51.88
CA THR A 3 -1.53 4.89 -50.52
C THR A 3 -2.91 4.73 -49.88
N GLN A 4 -3.37 3.49 -49.73
CA GLN A 4 -4.59 3.14 -49.00
C GLN A 4 -4.29 3.12 -47.50
N GLY A 5 -4.45 4.26 -46.83
CA GLY A 5 -4.52 4.34 -45.37
C GLY A 5 -5.97 4.24 -44.93
N TRP A 6 -6.48 3.03 -44.68
CA TRP A 6 -7.79 2.84 -44.06
C TRP A 6 -7.66 3.12 -42.57
N VAL A 7 -8.05 4.31 -42.13
CA VAL A 7 -8.29 4.58 -40.71
C VAL A 7 -9.72 4.11 -40.44
N GLY A 8 -9.86 3.00 -39.71
CA GLY A 8 -11.16 2.42 -39.38
C GLY A 8 -11.91 3.29 -38.39
N TYR A 9 -12.71 4.23 -38.89
CA TYR A 9 -13.70 4.93 -38.08
C TYR A 9 -15.01 4.14 -38.12
N ASP A 10 -15.54 3.78 -36.95
CA ASP A 10 -16.91 3.29 -36.85
C ASP A 10 -17.86 4.50 -36.97
N TRP A 11 -18.67 4.52 -38.02
CA TRP A 11 -19.63 5.60 -38.27
C TRP A 11 -20.62 5.81 -37.11
N LYS A 12 -20.83 4.79 -36.26
CA LYS A 12 -21.64 4.96 -35.04
C LYS A 12 -20.99 5.92 -34.04
N ASP A 13 -19.66 5.89 -33.90
CA ASP A 13 -18.93 6.78 -32.99
C ASP A 13 -18.97 8.24 -33.46
N VAL A 14 -19.08 8.45 -34.78
CA VAL A 14 -19.16 9.78 -35.40
C VAL A 14 -20.55 10.40 -35.25
N PHE A 15 -21.61 9.62 -35.49
CA PHE A 15 -22.99 10.12 -35.50
C PHE A 15 -23.72 9.98 -34.16
N TYR A 16 -23.19 9.18 -33.23
CA TYR A 16 -23.75 8.97 -31.90
C TYR A 16 -22.66 9.04 -30.81
N PRO A 17 -22.08 10.23 -30.55
CA PRO A 17 -20.94 10.43 -29.64
C PRO A 17 -21.20 10.14 -28.15
N SER A 18 -22.24 9.37 -27.80
CA SER A 18 -22.64 9.05 -26.43
C SER A 18 -22.50 7.58 -26.03
N ALA A 19 -21.92 6.71 -26.87
CA ALA A 19 -21.75 5.29 -26.51
C ALA A 19 -20.44 5.01 -25.74
N ASN A 20 -19.40 5.79 -25.98
CA ASN A 20 -18.12 5.67 -25.28
C ASN A 20 -17.84 6.98 -24.53
N PRO A 21 -18.24 7.10 -23.25
CA PRO A 21 -17.88 8.27 -22.46
C PRO A 21 -16.35 8.39 -22.46
N ILE A 22 -15.84 9.59 -22.72
CA ILE A 22 -14.41 9.91 -22.60
C ILE A 22 -13.95 9.36 -21.25
N SER A 23 -13.04 8.38 -21.29
CA SER A 23 -12.64 7.63 -20.08
C SER A 23 -11.95 8.52 -19.05
N TYR A 24 -11.34 9.62 -19.51
CA TYR A 24 -10.69 10.63 -18.69
C TYR A 24 -11.19 12.01 -19.10
N GLN A 25 -12.10 12.56 -18.32
CA GLN A 25 -12.57 13.93 -18.56
C GLN A 25 -11.42 14.92 -18.32
N PRO A 26 -11.28 15.97 -19.15
CA PRO A 26 -10.23 16.97 -18.96
C PRO A 26 -10.40 17.65 -17.60
N GLU A 27 -9.34 17.63 -16.79
CA GLU A 27 -9.27 18.35 -15.53
C GLU A 27 -9.08 19.84 -15.81
N THR A 28 -10.14 20.63 -15.63
CA THR A 28 -10.10 22.09 -15.83
C THR A 28 -9.50 22.84 -14.63
N GLU A 29 -9.54 22.23 -13.45
CA GLU A 29 -8.94 22.74 -12.22
C GLU A 29 -8.63 21.61 -11.24
N PHE A 30 -7.71 21.87 -10.31
CA PHE A 30 -7.43 20.94 -9.21
C PHE A 30 -8.57 21.00 -8.19
N THR A 31 -9.18 19.85 -7.95
CA THR A 31 -10.30 19.73 -7.01
C THR A 31 -10.09 18.57 -6.06
N VAL A 32 -10.64 18.70 -4.86
CA VAL A 32 -10.75 17.60 -3.90
C VAL A 32 -12.24 17.36 -3.66
N SER A 33 -12.74 16.22 -4.10
CA SER A 33 -14.13 15.83 -3.92
C SER A 33 -14.26 14.47 -3.23
N GLY A 34 -15.44 14.23 -2.69
CA GLY A 34 -15.75 12.99 -2.03
C GLY A 34 -17.16 12.96 -1.50
N THR A 35 -17.45 11.94 -0.70
CA THR A 35 -18.75 11.73 -0.07
C THR A 35 -18.57 11.57 1.43
N VAL A 36 -19.43 12.21 2.21
CA VAL A 36 -19.57 11.99 3.65
C VAL A 36 -20.73 11.04 3.92
N THR A 37 -20.42 9.96 4.62
CA THR A 37 -21.40 8.95 5.02
C THR A 37 -21.45 8.79 6.53
N ASN A 38 -22.55 8.21 7.02
CA ASN A 38 -22.63 7.74 8.38
C ASN A 38 -21.90 6.39 8.53
N ALA A 39 -21.72 5.93 9.77
CA ALA A 39 -21.10 4.63 10.08
C ALA A 39 -21.78 3.41 9.42
N PHE A 40 -22.99 3.56 8.88
CA PHE A 40 -23.76 2.54 8.17
C PHE A 40 -23.81 2.76 6.65
N GLY A 41 -23.02 3.70 6.11
CA GLY A 41 -22.93 3.99 4.68
C GLY A 41 -23.99 4.94 4.12
N GLY A 42 -24.92 5.43 4.94
CA GLY A 42 -25.93 6.42 4.52
C GLY A 42 -25.35 7.81 4.34
N ALA A 43 -25.71 8.50 3.25
CA ALA A 43 -25.25 9.86 2.96
C ALA A 43 -25.67 10.88 4.05
N ILE A 44 -24.77 11.81 4.38
CA ILE A 44 -25.06 12.91 5.32
C ILE A 44 -25.14 14.22 4.55
N GLU A 45 -26.34 14.78 4.43
CA GLU A 45 -26.58 16.12 3.87
C GLU A 45 -26.15 17.23 4.85
N LYS A 46 -25.63 18.35 4.34
CA LYS A 46 -25.22 19.54 5.12
C LYS A 46 -24.21 19.21 6.22
N SER A 47 -23.36 18.21 6.00
CA SER A 47 -22.17 17.99 6.80
C SER A 47 -21.15 19.08 6.48
N ASN A 48 -20.63 19.75 7.50
CA ASN A 48 -19.52 20.67 7.31
C ASN A 48 -18.24 19.86 7.12
N VAL A 49 -17.56 20.11 6.01
CA VAL A 49 -16.27 19.50 5.65
C VAL A 49 -15.24 20.62 5.61
N LEU A 50 -14.19 20.47 6.40
CA LEU A 50 -13.02 21.34 6.46
C LEU A 50 -11.87 20.66 5.71
N LEU A 51 -11.13 21.44 4.93
CA LEU A 51 -9.88 21.08 4.28
C LEU A 51 -8.78 21.97 4.81
N PHE A 52 -7.72 21.34 5.32
CA PHE A 52 -6.48 21.99 5.75
C PHE A 52 -5.33 21.47 4.89
N GLY A 53 -4.61 22.36 4.22
CA GLY A 53 -3.33 22.09 3.58
C GLY A 53 -2.21 22.89 4.24
N ASN A 54 -1.01 22.31 4.28
CA ASN A 54 0.14 22.94 4.95
C ASN A 54 1.18 23.47 3.95
N LYS A 55 1.19 22.96 2.72
CA LYS A 55 2.09 23.35 1.64
C LYS A 55 1.32 23.29 0.33
N PRO A 56 0.71 24.38 -0.15
CA PRO A 56 0.59 25.69 0.51
C PRO A 56 -0.31 25.64 1.74
N VAL A 57 -0.15 26.63 2.65
CA VAL A 57 -1.10 26.79 3.76
C VAL A 57 -2.44 27.21 3.19
N ILE A 58 -3.45 26.35 3.32
CA ILE A 58 -4.80 26.60 2.81
C ILE A 58 -5.81 26.04 3.80
N VAL A 59 -6.86 26.82 4.07
CA VAL A 59 -8.00 26.38 4.84
C VAL A 59 -9.25 26.69 4.03
N LYS A 60 -10.06 25.67 3.76
CA LYS A 60 -11.35 25.83 3.08
C LYS A 60 -12.40 25.02 3.82
N ASP A 61 -13.64 25.45 3.76
CA ASP A 61 -14.78 24.67 4.19
C ASP A 61 -15.84 24.57 3.09
N THR A 62 -16.67 23.54 3.19
CA THR A 62 -17.81 23.35 2.30
C THR A 62 -18.88 22.52 3.00
N LEU A 63 -20.07 22.48 2.40
CA LEU A 63 -21.18 21.68 2.88
C LEU A 63 -21.47 20.55 1.89
N THR A 64 -21.83 19.38 2.42
CA THR A 64 -22.28 18.29 1.57
C THR A 64 -23.69 18.51 1.03
N ASP A 65 -23.92 18.03 -0.19
CA ASP A 65 -25.24 18.05 -0.83
C ASP A 65 -26.18 16.96 -0.29
N LYS A 66 -27.37 16.82 -0.90
CA LYS A 66 -28.40 15.81 -0.53
C LYS A 66 -27.90 14.36 -0.65
N THR A 67 -26.89 14.13 -1.49
CA THR A 67 -26.27 12.82 -1.70
C THR A 67 -25.02 12.63 -0.84
N GLY A 68 -24.70 13.60 0.03
CA GLY A 68 -23.54 13.57 0.90
C GLY A 68 -22.24 13.98 0.19
N LYS A 69 -22.29 14.44 -1.06
CA LYS A 69 -21.09 14.81 -1.82
C LYS A 69 -20.60 16.21 -1.48
N PHE A 70 -19.29 16.38 -1.47
CA PHE A 70 -18.62 17.67 -1.32
C PHE A 70 -17.57 17.86 -2.41
N LYS A 71 -17.23 19.11 -2.70
CA LYS A 71 -16.18 19.48 -3.66
C LYS A 71 -15.49 20.77 -3.21
N PHE A 72 -14.16 20.74 -3.17
CA PHE A 72 -13.29 21.91 -3.03
C PHE A 72 -12.68 22.24 -4.39
N THR A 73 -12.80 23.49 -4.81
CA THR A 73 -12.28 24.02 -6.07
C THR A 73 -11.17 25.04 -5.82
N GLY A 74 -10.50 25.54 -6.86
CA GLY A 74 -9.46 26.57 -6.74
C GLY A 74 -8.32 26.16 -5.80
N LEU A 75 -7.86 24.92 -5.89
CA LEU A 75 -6.67 24.43 -5.21
C LEU A 75 -5.45 24.66 -6.11
N PHE A 76 -4.31 25.01 -5.52
CA PHE A 76 -3.09 25.23 -6.29
C PHE A 76 -2.33 23.91 -6.49
N PRO A 77 -1.86 23.62 -7.71
CA PRO A 77 -1.04 22.44 -7.95
C PRO A 77 0.30 22.56 -7.24
N VAL A 78 0.62 21.58 -6.40
CA VAL A 78 1.95 21.41 -5.83
C VAL A 78 2.28 19.91 -5.70
N ASP A 79 3.52 19.56 -6.00
CA ASP A 79 4.04 18.19 -5.99
C ASP A 79 3.90 17.50 -4.62
N THR A 80 3.89 18.29 -3.53
CA THR A 80 3.86 17.77 -2.15
C THR A 80 2.59 18.13 -1.38
N ALA A 81 1.48 18.35 -2.09
CA ALA A 81 0.20 18.68 -1.46
C ALA A 81 -0.22 17.58 -0.49
N ILE A 82 -0.55 17.96 0.74
CA ILE A 82 -1.18 17.08 1.73
C ILE A 82 -2.38 17.84 2.28
N TYR A 83 -3.56 17.27 2.10
CA TYR A 83 -4.82 17.83 2.57
C TYR A 83 -5.39 16.97 3.69
N LYS A 84 -5.52 17.55 4.88
CA LYS A 84 -6.29 16.96 5.97
C LYS A 84 -7.74 17.40 5.84
N LEU A 85 -8.64 16.44 5.70
CA LEU A 85 -10.07 16.65 5.66
C LEU A 85 -10.68 16.31 7.01
N GLN A 86 -11.69 17.08 7.40
CA GLN A 86 -12.45 16.88 8.63
C GLN A 86 -13.93 17.15 8.39
N ALA A 87 -14.77 16.14 8.58
CA ALA A 87 -16.21 16.21 8.41
C ALA A 87 -16.91 16.09 9.77
N ARG A 88 -17.94 16.91 9.97
CA ARG A 88 -18.77 16.92 11.18
C ARG A 88 -20.23 16.71 10.82
N ASN A 89 -20.96 16.01 11.69
CA ASN A 89 -22.41 15.84 11.51
C ASN A 89 -23.19 17.14 11.77
N LYS A 90 -24.51 17.14 11.52
CA LYS A 90 -25.42 18.29 11.74
C LYS A 90 -25.40 18.85 13.18
N ARG A 91 -24.81 18.12 14.15
CA ARG A 91 -24.67 18.52 15.56
C ARG A 91 -23.21 18.86 15.94
N SER A 92 -22.37 19.16 14.94
CA SER A 92 -20.95 19.48 15.11
C SER A 92 -20.10 18.40 15.79
N LYS A 93 -20.54 17.13 15.76
CA LYS A 93 -19.78 15.99 16.29
C LYS A 93 -19.10 15.23 15.16
N GLU A 94 -17.90 14.74 15.44
CA GLU A 94 -17.04 13.96 14.51
C GLU A 94 -17.38 12.46 14.54
N PHE A 95 -18.13 12.02 15.56
CA PHE A 95 -18.52 10.63 15.76
C PHE A 95 -19.56 10.17 14.72
N ASN A 96 -19.42 8.93 14.24
CA ASN A 96 -20.24 8.29 13.19
C ASN A 96 -20.20 8.97 11.82
N VAL A 97 -19.11 9.65 11.48
CA VAL A 97 -18.90 10.27 10.18
C VAL A 97 -17.73 9.57 9.49
N ALA A 98 -17.91 9.19 8.23
CA ALA A 98 -16.86 8.65 7.38
C ALA A 98 -16.71 9.54 6.14
N ILE A 99 -15.46 9.77 5.72
CA ILE A 99 -15.14 10.51 4.49
C ILE A 99 -14.59 9.50 3.49
N LYS A 100 -15.18 9.47 2.30
CA LYS A 100 -14.67 8.72 1.15
C LYS A 100 -14.27 9.72 0.08
N ILE A 101 -13.02 9.64 -0.41
CA ILE A 101 -12.53 10.51 -1.47
C ILE A 101 -12.78 9.89 -2.84
N ASP A 102 -13.06 10.75 -3.81
CA ASP A 102 -13.11 10.38 -5.21
C ASP A 102 -11.66 10.31 -5.72
N GLU A 103 -11.10 9.11 -5.78
CA GLU A 103 -9.75 8.89 -6.30
C GLU A 103 -9.76 8.80 -7.82
N ILE A 104 -8.90 9.59 -8.46
CA ILE A 104 -8.68 9.54 -9.91
C ILE A 104 -7.74 8.37 -10.19
N LYS A 105 -8.22 7.37 -10.91
CA LYS A 105 -7.38 6.26 -11.37
C LYS A 105 -6.64 6.73 -12.63
N PRO A 106 -5.31 6.88 -12.61
CA PRO A 106 -4.57 7.32 -13.79
C PRO A 106 -4.62 6.24 -14.90
N PRO A 107 -4.47 6.63 -16.18
CA PRO A 107 -4.34 5.68 -17.27
C PRO A 107 -3.12 4.78 -17.02
N GLU A 108 -3.35 3.47 -17.07
CA GLU A 108 -2.27 2.49 -17.02
C GLU A 108 -1.56 2.48 -18.38
N PHE A 109 -0.41 3.15 -18.47
CA PHE A 109 0.54 2.89 -19.53
C PHE A 109 1.07 1.48 -19.30
N LYS A 110 0.75 0.54 -20.20
CA LYS A 110 1.41 -0.76 -20.21
C LYS A 110 2.78 -0.53 -20.85
N PRO A 111 3.89 -0.43 -20.09
CA PRO A 111 5.19 -0.42 -20.72
C PRO A 111 5.29 -1.70 -21.56
N VAL A 112 5.86 -1.60 -22.75
CA VAL A 112 6.29 -2.80 -23.48
C VAL A 112 7.20 -3.57 -22.51
N THR A 113 6.81 -4.78 -22.14
CA THR A 113 7.66 -5.66 -21.34
C THR A 113 8.97 -5.86 -22.07
N GLY A 114 10.05 -5.25 -21.56
CA GLY A 114 11.41 -5.60 -21.94
C GLY A 114 12.41 -4.45 -22.00
N ILE A 115 12.91 -4.00 -20.84
CA ILE A 115 14.35 -3.76 -20.66
C ILE A 115 14.71 -4.22 -19.24
N THR A 116 15.17 -5.45 -19.09
CA THR A 116 15.93 -5.84 -17.91
C THR A 116 17.25 -5.05 -17.93
N PRO A 117 17.65 -4.38 -16.82
CA PRO A 117 18.93 -3.68 -16.76
C PRO A 117 20.10 -4.62 -17.09
N TRP A 118 21.16 -4.09 -17.69
CA TRP A 118 22.34 -4.84 -18.17
C TRP A 118 23.15 -5.58 -17.09
N TYR A 119 22.76 -5.46 -15.82
CA TYR A 119 23.33 -6.18 -14.67
C TYR A 119 22.41 -7.28 -14.13
N VAL A 120 21.26 -7.56 -14.75
CA VAL A 120 20.39 -8.68 -14.37
C VAL A 120 20.71 -9.89 -15.23
N ASN A 121 21.83 -10.55 -14.90
CA ASN A 121 21.95 -11.99 -15.12
C ASN A 121 20.99 -12.67 -14.15
N SER A 122 19.78 -13.01 -14.61
CA SER A 122 18.90 -13.94 -13.89
C SER A 122 19.04 -15.32 -14.51
N ASP A 123 20.16 -15.93 -14.12
CA ASP A 123 20.45 -17.35 -13.97
C ASP A 123 19.38 -18.37 -14.39
N THR A 124 19.85 -19.33 -15.18
CA THR A 124 19.21 -20.52 -15.77
C THR A 124 18.51 -21.45 -14.75
N ILE A 125 18.60 -21.18 -13.45
CA ILE A 125 18.14 -22.04 -12.34
C ILE A 125 16.60 -22.02 -12.14
N ARG A 126 15.90 -20.99 -12.63
CA ARG A 126 14.41 -20.96 -12.56
C ARG A 126 13.71 -21.78 -13.64
N LEU A 127 14.37 -22.07 -14.76
CA LEU A 127 13.81 -22.89 -15.84
C LEU A 127 13.92 -24.40 -15.57
N GLN A 128 14.92 -24.83 -14.78
CA GLN A 128 15.10 -26.24 -14.42
C GLN A 128 14.18 -26.73 -13.29
N ASN A 129 13.66 -25.82 -12.44
CA ASN A 129 12.79 -26.20 -11.32
C ASN A 129 11.30 -26.37 -11.70
N THR A 130 10.90 -26.00 -12.92
CA THR A 130 9.53 -26.24 -13.42
C THR A 130 9.36 -27.68 -13.93
N GLY A 131 10.42 -28.30 -14.45
CA GLY A 131 10.41 -29.70 -14.90
C GLY A 131 10.34 -30.72 -13.77
N THR A 132 11.03 -30.47 -12.64
CA THR A 132 11.07 -31.37 -11.47
C THR A 132 9.75 -31.38 -10.70
N LYS A 133 9.05 -30.24 -10.66
CA LYS A 133 7.76 -30.10 -9.97
C LYS A 133 6.63 -30.83 -10.72
N ALA A 134 6.61 -30.74 -12.04
CA ALA A 134 5.68 -31.49 -12.90
C ALA A 134 5.93 -33.01 -12.87
N ALA A 135 7.18 -33.45 -12.66
CA ALA A 135 7.53 -34.86 -12.49
C ALA A 135 7.10 -35.41 -11.12
N GLN A 136 7.19 -34.61 -10.05
CA GLN A 136 6.70 -34.98 -8.71
C GLN A 136 5.17 -35.01 -8.62
N GLU A 137 4.48 -34.06 -9.27
CA GLU A 137 3.01 -34.04 -9.33
C GLU A 137 2.44 -35.26 -10.09
N LYS A 138 3.11 -35.70 -11.17
CA LYS A 138 2.80 -36.98 -11.84
C LYS A 138 3.07 -38.22 -10.99
N ALA A 139 4.07 -38.18 -10.10
CA ALA A 139 4.36 -39.28 -9.17
C ALA A 139 3.34 -39.36 -8.01
N GLN A 140 2.85 -38.21 -7.53
CA GLN A 140 1.78 -38.14 -6.52
C GLN A 140 0.41 -38.54 -7.10
N ALA A 141 0.11 -38.17 -8.34
CA ALA A 141 -1.14 -38.53 -9.01
C ALA A 141 -1.28 -40.06 -9.28
N ASN A 142 -0.16 -40.79 -9.32
CA ASN A 142 -0.12 -42.24 -9.52
C ASN A 142 -0.06 -43.05 -8.20
N TYR A 143 -0.19 -42.41 -7.03
CA TYR A 143 -0.19 -43.10 -5.74
C TYR A 143 -1.54 -43.79 -5.50
N ARG A 144 -1.57 -45.13 -5.61
CA ARG A 144 -2.71 -45.98 -5.24
C ARG A 144 -2.54 -46.51 -3.82
N GLY A 145 -3.03 -45.74 -2.84
CA GLY A 145 -3.26 -46.22 -1.49
C GLY A 145 -4.73 -46.60 -1.33
N GLU A 146 -5.01 -47.86 -0.99
CA GLU A 146 -6.36 -48.39 -0.79
C GLU A 146 -6.98 -47.86 0.52
N GLY A 147 -8.23 -47.40 0.46
CA GLY A 147 -9.08 -47.15 1.64
C GLY A 147 -10.00 -45.93 1.52
N ASN A 148 -11.32 -46.14 1.52
CA ASN A 148 -12.33 -45.07 1.58
C ASN A 148 -12.53 -44.62 3.03
N MET A 149 -12.30 -43.33 3.31
CA MET A 149 -12.63 -42.71 4.59
C MET A 149 -13.47 -41.46 4.36
N LEU A 150 -14.79 -41.60 4.51
CA LEU A 150 -15.69 -40.44 4.57
C LEU A 150 -15.64 -39.87 5.99
N ARG A 151 -15.29 -38.58 6.11
CA ARG A 151 -15.39 -37.84 7.37
C ARG A 151 -16.69 -37.04 7.41
N GLN A 152 -17.38 -37.20 8.54
CA GLN A 152 -18.58 -36.50 8.97
C GLN A 152 -18.45 -34.98 8.81
N VAL A 153 -19.49 -34.34 8.26
CA VAL A 153 -19.62 -32.88 8.16
C VAL A 153 -20.59 -32.41 9.26
N ASP A 154 -20.05 -31.87 10.34
CA ASP A 154 -20.84 -31.07 11.28
C ASP A 154 -20.87 -29.63 10.76
N ILE A 155 -22.02 -29.18 10.26
CA ILE A 155 -22.22 -27.78 9.87
C ILE A 155 -22.43 -26.96 11.15
N LYS A 156 -21.33 -26.52 11.76
CA LYS A 156 -21.35 -25.35 12.65
C LYS A 156 -21.02 -24.14 11.79
N ALA A 157 -21.89 -23.14 11.77
CA ALA A 157 -21.67 -21.90 11.05
C ALA A 157 -20.27 -21.34 11.42
N LYS A 158 -19.35 -21.39 10.46
CA LYS A 158 -17.96 -20.98 10.65
C LYS A 158 -17.93 -19.45 10.69
N LYS A 159 -17.45 -18.88 11.79
CA LYS A 159 -17.19 -17.43 11.88
C LYS A 159 -16.10 -17.07 10.89
N VAL A 160 -16.28 -15.98 10.15
CA VAL A 160 -15.32 -15.53 9.12
C VAL A 160 -15.09 -14.04 9.27
N VAL A 161 -13.82 -13.63 9.31
CA VAL A 161 -13.43 -12.22 9.29
C VAL A 161 -13.23 -11.77 7.84
N LYS A 162 -14.14 -10.91 7.35
CA LYS A 162 -14.11 -10.45 5.95
C LYS A 162 -12.87 -9.60 5.68
N GLY A 163 -12.10 -9.94 4.65
CA GLY A 163 -10.90 -9.19 4.26
C GLY A 163 -9.67 -9.49 5.12
N SER A 164 -9.74 -10.53 5.96
CA SER A 164 -8.58 -11.06 6.66
C SER A 164 -7.49 -11.51 5.69
N LYS A 165 -6.24 -11.29 6.09
CA LYS A 165 -5.05 -11.79 5.39
C LYS A 165 -4.48 -13.05 6.03
N ASN A 166 -5.31 -13.79 6.76
CA ASN A 166 -4.93 -15.04 7.38
C ASN A 166 -4.35 -16.02 6.34
N LEU A 167 -3.10 -16.45 6.52
CA LEU A 167 -2.39 -17.35 5.59
C LEU A 167 -3.01 -18.76 5.52
N ASN A 168 -3.82 -19.12 6.51
CA ASN A 168 -4.61 -20.35 6.49
C ASN A 168 -5.93 -20.19 5.74
N GLY A 169 -6.36 -18.97 5.45
CA GLY A 169 -7.65 -18.60 4.86
C GLY A 169 -8.58 -17.99 5.91
N PRO A 170 -9.46 -17.04 5.53
CA PRO A 170 -10.39 -16.41 6.47
C PRO A 170 -11.25 -17.44 7.23
N GLY A 171 -11.26 -17.32 8.55
CA GLY A 171 -11.92 -18.20 9.48
C GLY A 171 -11.19 -19.51 9.78
N GLU A 172 -10.03 -19.78 9.18
CA GLU A 172 -9.18 -20.92 9.57
C GLU A 172 -8.29 -20.51 10.76
N ALA A 173 -8.89 -20.46 11.95
CA ALA A 173 -8.25 -20.05 13.19
C ALA A 173 -8.77 -20.88 14.37
N ASP A 174 -7.97 -21.03 15.43
CA ASP A 174 -8.37 -21.77 16.64
C ASP A 174 -9.42 -21.00 17.45
N LEU A 175 -9.35 -19.67 17.41
CA LEU A 175 -10.36 -18.77 17.98
C LEU A 175 -10.58 -17.58 17.05
N ILE A 176 -11.84 -17.19 16.91
CA ILE A 176 -12.25 -16.05 16.09
C ILE A 176 -13.10 -15.12 16.93
N ILE A 177 -12.69 -13.86 16.99
CA ILE A 177 -13.49 -12.75 17.49
C ILE A 177 -13.96 -12.00 16.24
N ASP A 178 -15.20 -12.25 15.85
CA ASP A 178 -15.80 -11.68 14.65
C ASP A 178 -16.26 -10.22 14.85
N GLU A 179 -16.68 -9.59 13.77
CA GLU A 179 -17.06 -8.17 13.76
C GLU A 179 -18.17 -7.85 14.77
N GLU A 180 -19.18 -8.72 14.90
CA GLU A 180 -20.28 -8.54 15.84
C GLU A 180 -19.79 -8.55 17.29
N GLU A 181 -18.85 -9.43 17.61
CA GLU A 181 -18.26 -9.50 18.93
C GLU A 181 -17.32 -8.35 19.25
N VAL A 182 -16.52 -7.91 18.28
CA VAL A 182 -15.65 -6.73 18.43
C VAL A 182 -16.50 -5.48 18.69
N LEU A 183 -17.62 -5.31 17.99
CA LEU A 183 -18.53 -4.18 18.18
C LEU A 183 -19.14 -4.11 19.59
N LYS A 184 -19.34 -5.25 20.27
CA LYS A 184 -19.83 -5.28 21.66
C LYS A 184 -18.82 -4.67 22.64
N ALA A 185 -17.54 -4.63 22.28
CA ALA A 185 -16.48 -4.09 23.14
C ALA A 185 -16.37 -2.55 23.11
N LYS A 186 -17.05 -1.87 22.17
CA LYS A 186 -17.12 -0.40 22.09
C LYS A 186 -15.72 0.24 22.10
N LYS A 187 -15.44 1.16 23.02
CA LYS A 187 -14.19 1.94 23.10
C LYS A 187 -13.04 1.24 23.83
N MET A 188 -13.20 -0.03 24.17
CA MET A 188 -12.14 -0.84 24.79
C MET A 188 -10.91 -0.83 23.89
N THR A 189 -9.71 -0.69 24.47
CA THR A 189 -8.48 -0.82 23.69
C THR A 189 -8.33 -2.26 23.20
N LEU A 190 -7.53 -2.47 22.15
CA LEU A 190 -7.26 -3.82 21.67
C LEU A 190 -6.56 -4.65 22.75
N SER A 191 -5.67 -4.05 23.55
CA SER A 191 -5.05 -4.67 24.72
C SER A 191 -6.08 -5.16 25.75
N GLU A 192 -7.01 -4.31 26.15
CA GLU A 192 -8.09 -4.67 27.09
C GLU A 192 -9.00 -5.76 26.51
N LEU A 193 -9.32 -5.67 25.22
CA LEU A 193 -10.14 -6.66 24.51
C LEU A 193 -9.48 -8.03 24.51
N LEU A 194 -8.20 -8.10 24.15
CA LEU A 194 -7.45 -9.36 24.12
C LEU A 194 -7.34 -9.96 25.53
N ASN A 195 -7.00 -9.17 26.54
CA ASN A 195 -6.97 -9.61 27.94
C ASN A 195 -8.31 -10.19 28.41
N LYS A 196 -9.43 -9.60 27.98
CA LYS A 196 -10.77 -10.06 28.37
C LYS A 196 -11.22 -11.31 27.62
N ARG A 197 -10.77 -11.49 26.37
CA ARG A 197 -11.31 -12.53 25.47
C ARG A 197 -10.43 -13.76 25.34
N LEU A 198 -9.11 -13.62 25.55
CA LEU A 198 -8.16 -14.71 25.41
C LEU A 198 -7.88 -15.36 26.76
N LYS A 199 -8.09 -16.68 26.83
CA LYS A 199 -7.68 -17.48 28.00
C LYS A 199 -6.18 -17.70 27.96
N ASN A 200 -5.53 -17.70 29.13
CA ASN A 200 -4.09 -17.91 29.28
C ASN A 200 -3.23 -16.92 28.45
N TYR A 201 -3.79 -15.75 28.14
CA TYR A 201 -3.07 -14.63 27.56
C TYR A 201 -2.34 -13.87 28.67
N ASN A 202 -1.02 -13.93 28.66
CA ASN A 202 -0.15 -13.42 29.71
C ASN A 202 1.09 -12.76 29.10
N TYR A 203 2.09 -12.51 29.93
CA TYR A 203 3.40 -12.06 29.49
C TYR A 203 4.51 -12.79 30.27
N TRP A 204 5.61 -13.11 29.60
CA TRP A 204 6.83 -13.58 30.23
C TRP A 204 7.46 -12.44 31.03
N THR A 205 7.88 -12.75 32.25
CA THR A 205 8.63 -11.82 33.10
C THR A 205 10.00 -12.38 33.44
N ILE A 206 11.03 -11.54 33.47
CA ILE A 206 12.29 -11.86 34.15
C ILE A 206 12.30 -11.21 35.54
N GLY A 207 12.64 -11.97 36.58
CA GLY A 207 12.83 -11.44 37.93
C GLY A 207 14.30 -11.07 38.14
N GLY A 208 14.61 -9.85 38.61
CA GLY A 208 15.97 -9.58 39.07
C GLY A 208 16.50 -8.15 39.08
N ARG A 209 15.71 -7.08 39.24
CA ARG A 209 16.28 -5.79 39.66
C ARG A 209 15.94 -5.50 41.13
N TRP A 210 16.95 -5.60 41.98
CA TRP A 210 16.92 -5.06 43.34
C TRP A 210 16.89 -3.54 43.25
N THR A 211 15.82 -2.90 43.74
CA THR A 211 15.82 -1.46 43.93
C THR A 211 16.72 -1.14 45.13
N HIS A 212 17.75 -0.30 44.93
CA HIS A 212 18.57 0.17 46.02
C HIS A 212 17.72 1.10 46.90
N VAL A 213 17.36 0.64 48.09
CA VAL A 213 16.75 1.51 49.10
C VAL A 213 17.84 2.46 49.58
N THR A 214 17.72 3.75 49.25
CA THR A 214 18.58 4.78 49.81
C THR A 214 18.49 4.78 51.33
N ARG A 215 19.64 4.98 51.96
CA ARG A 215 19.91 4.87 53.40
C ARG A 215 19.04 5.84 54.22
N GLY A 216 17.79 5.45 54.45
CA GLY A 216 16.77 6.23 55.16
C GLY A 216 15.49 5.43 55.46
N ASP A 217 15.11 4.47 54.61
CA ASP A 217 13.87 3.69 54.75
C ASP A 217 14.11 2.20 55.04
N LEU A 218 14.75 1.89 56.18
CA LEU A 218 15.04 0.52 56.66
C LEU A 218 13.81 -0.34 57.00
N LYS A 219 12.58 0.08 56.66
CA LYS A 219 11.32 -0.67 56.89
C LYS A 219 10.71 -1.31 55.64
N ARG A 220 11.31 -1.16 54.45
CA ARG A 220 10.81 -1.79 53.22
C ARG A 220 11.83 -2.80 52.69
N LEU A 221 11.48 -4.08 52.75
CA LEU A 221 12.20 -5.13 52.02
C LEU A 221 12.24 -4.75 50.52
N PRO A 222 13.35 -5.01 49.80
CA PRO A 222 13.40 -4.75 48.38
C PRO A 222 12.34 -5.59 47.67
N LYS A 223 11.40 -4.93 46.98
CA LYS A 223 10.44 -5.65 46.14
C LYS A 223 11.16 -6.08 44.87
N LEU A 224 11.09 -7.37 44.57
CA LEU A 224 11.50 -7.91 43.28
C LEU A 224 10.67 -7.23 42.19
N VAL A 225 11.30 -6.38 41.38
CA VAL A 225 10.65 -5.79 40.21
C VAL A 225 10.71 -6.84 39.10
N THR A 226 9.56 -7.38 38.73
CA THR A 226 9.39 -8.22 37.54
C THR A 226 9.20 -7.31 36.33
N VAL A 227 9.97 -7.56 35.26
CA VAL A 227 9.88 -6.78 34.02
C VAL A 227 9.24 -7.67 32.95
N PRO A 228 8.09 -7.26 32.36
CA PRO A 228 7.47 -7.98 31.26
C PRO A 228 8.32 -7.83 30.00
N LEU A 229 8.59 -8.95 29.34
CA LEU A 229 9.44 -9.03 28.15
C LEU A 229 8.63 -9.33 26.90
N ASP A 230 7.71 -10.28 26.97
CA ASP A 230 6.98 -10.78 25.79
C ASP A 230 5.56 -11.19 26.15
N TYR A 231 4.62 -11.01 25.22
CA TYR A 231 3.28 -11.56 25.33
C TYR A 231 3.27 -13.06 25.04
N THR A 232 2.46 -13.80 25.79
CA THR A 232 2.29 -15.24 25.66
C THR A 232 0.83 -15.67 25.58
N LEU A 233 0.60 -16.75 24.84
CA LEU A 233 -0.64 -17.51 24.90
C LEU A 233 -0.26 -18.92 25.33
N ASP A 234 -0.78 -19.35 26.48
CA ASP A 234 -0.30 -20.53 27.19
C ASP A 234 1.21 -20.39 27.48
N THR A 235 2.04 -21.24 26.89
CA THR A 235 3.52 -21.20 27.01
C THR A 235 4.20 -20.66 25.74
N LYS A 236 3.42 -20.22 24.75
CA LYS A 236 3.91 -19.81 23.43
C LYS A 236 4.08 -18.31 23.36
N LYS A 237 5.18 -17.83 22.79
CA LYS A 237 5.38 -16.42 22.47
C LYS A 237 4.41 -16.01 21.36
N ILE A 238 3.75 -14.86 21.52
CA ILE A 238 2.78 -14.35 20.55
C ILE A 238 3.48 -13.43 19.55
N HIS A 239 3.24 -13.65 18.27
CA HIS A 239 3.45 -12.68 17.19
C HIS A 239 2.13 -12.02 16.83
N PHE A 240 2.12 -10.68 16.79
CA PHE A 240 0.93 -9.91 16.41
C PHE A 240 1.07 -9.45 14.96
N ILE A 241 0.04 -9.75 14.18
CA ILE A 241 0.01 -9.47 12.76
C ILE A 241 -1.17 -8.55 12.49
N ILE A 242 -0.91 -7.39 11.90
CA ILE A 242 -1.95 -6.41 11.60
C ILE A 242 -2.07 -6.28 10.08
N ASP A 243 -3.23 -6.64 9.54
CA ASP A 243 -3.52 -6.75 8.12
C ASP A 243 -2.39 -7.45 7.34
N GLY A 244 -1.99 -8.63 7.80
CA GLY A 244 -0.95 -9.48 7.20
C GLY A 244 0.50 -9.03 7.43
N ILE A 245 0.75 -8.00 8.24
CA ILE A 245 2.10 -7.51 8.55
C ILE A 245 2.43 -7.82 10.01
N ASP A 246 3.46 -8.64 10.25
CA ASP A 246 3.99 -8.88 11.59
C ASP A 246 4.64 -7.59 12.13
N ILE A 247 4.17 -7.10 13.28
CA ILE A 247 4.67 -5.84 13.85
C ILE A 247 6.10 -5.96 14.37
N ASP A 248 6.60 -7.18 14.60
CA ASP A 248 7.99 -7.43 14.99
C ASP A 248 8.97 -7.09 13.86
N TYR A 249 8.51 -6.96 12.61
CA TYR A 249 9.36 -6.45 11.53
C TYR A 249 9.90 -5.04 11.78
N PHE A 250 9.20 -4.24 12.61
CA PHE A 250 9.59 -2.87 12.94
C PHE A 250 10.15 -2.74 14.36
N TYR A 251 10.36 -3.85 15.07
CA TYR A 251 11.01 -3.87 16.36
C TYR A 251 12.53 -3.99 16.20
N PHE A 252 13.25 -2.94 16.61
CA PHE A 252 14.71 -2.90 16.60
C PHE A 252 15.20 -2.58 18.02
N PRO A 253 15.44 -3.60 18.85
CA PRO A 253 15.90 -3.37 20.22
C PRO A 253 17.32 -2.79 20.19
N GLU A 254 17.48 -1.61 20.79
CA GLU A 254 18.79 -1.00 21.07
C GLU A 254 19.08 -1.09 22.57
N PRO A 255 20.35 -1.12 23.00
CA PRO A 255 20.68 -1.08 24.43
C PRO A 255 20.01 0.12 25.12
N GLY A 256 19.06 -0.15 26.03
CA GLY A 256 18.29 0.87 26.74
C GLY A 256 16.94 1.23 26.12
N SER A 257 16.54 0.62 24.99
CA SER A 257 15.21 0.79 24.41
C SER A 257 14.11 0.12 25.25
N ALA A 258 12.85 0.48 25.00
CA ALA A 258 11.70 -0.18 25.60
C ALA A 258 11.70 -1.69 25.28
N SER A 259 11.16 -2.51 26.20
CA SER A 259 11.04 -3.96 25.98
C SER A 259 10.08 -4.27 24.84
N ARG A 260 10.17 -5.49 24.27
CA ARG A 260 9.25 -5.94 23.21
C ARG A 260 7.80 -5.87 23.70
N TYR A 261 7.55 -6.21 24.96
CA TYR A 261 6.25 -6.01 25.61
C TYR A 261 5.76 -4.57 25.48
N GLU A 262 6.54 -3.57 25.89
CA GLU A 262 6.14 -2.16 25.82
C GLU A 262 5.95 -1.69 24.37
N TYR A 263 6.84 -2.13 23.47
CA TYR A 263 6.72 -1.86 22.04
C TYR A 263 5.38 -2.36 21.48
N ILE A 264 5.02 -3.62 21.73
CA ILE A 264 3.77 -4.22 21.28
C ILE A 264 2.57 -3.57 21.97
N LYS A 265 2.68 -3.31 23.28
CA LYS A 265 1.62 -2.68 24.08
C LYS A 265 1.20 -1.34 23.49
N ASN A 266 2.15 -0.55 22.98
CA ASN A 266 1.83 0.71 22.30
C ASN A 266 0.92 0.50 21.08
N TYR A 267 1.11 -0.54 20.27
CA TYR A 267 0.20 -0.86 19.16
C TYR A 267 -1.17 -1.34 19.68
N LEU A 268 -1.18 -2.21 20.70
CA LEU A 268 -2.42 -2.74 21.26
C LEU A 268 -3.26 -1.68 21.99
N ASP A 269 -2.63 -0.65 22.54
CA ASP A 269 -3.33 0.47 23.19
C ASP A 269 -3.71 1.58 22.19
N TYR A 270 -3.00 1.65 21.06
CA TYR A 270 -3.29 2.61 19.99
C TYR A 270 -4.63 2.31 19.29
N TYR A 271 -4.91 1.04 19.02
CA TYR A 271 -6.17 0.60 18.41
C TYR A 271 -7.26 0.39 19.47
N THR A 272 -8.48 0.81 19.12
CA THR A 272 -9.71 0.49 19.86
C THR A 272 -10.48 -0.60 19.13
N ALA A 273 -11.40 -1.28 19.81
CA ALA A 273 -12.25 -2.28 19.16
C ALA A 273 -13.04 -1.70 17.96
N GLU A 274 -13.37 -0.40 17.96
CA GLU A 274 -14.02 0.28 16.82
C GLU A 274 -13.16 0.27 15.54
N ASP A 275 -11.83 0.26 15.68
CA ASP A 275 -10.89 0.25 14.55
C ASP A 275 -10.69 -1.14 13.95
N ILE A 276 -11.15 -2.18 14.65
CA ILE A 276 -10.91 -3.59 14.32
C ILE A 276 -12.16 -4.19 13.68
N LYS A 277 -11.94 -4.96 12.61
CA LYS A 277 -12.98 -5.70 11.90
C LYS A 277 -13.11 -7.13 12.41
N GLY A 278 -12.01 -7.74 12.85
CA GLY A 278 -12.00 -9.04 13.49
C GLY A 278 -10.60 -9.49 13.89
N ILE A 279 -10.53 -10.51 14.73
CA ILE A 279 -9.29 -11.07 15.26
C ILE A 279 -9.33 -12.59 15.13
N GLU A 280 -8.23 -13.16 14.63
CA GLU A 280 -8.05 -14.60 14.44
C GLU A 280 -6.80 -15.06 15.18
N VAL A 281 -6.97 -16.03 16.09
CA VAL A 281 -5.89 -16.59 16.91
C VAL A 281 -5.48 -17.94 16.35
N LEU A 282 -4.19 -18.10 16.10
CA LEU A 282 -3.57 -19.29 15.53
C LEU A 282 -2.51 -19.82 16.50
N SER A 283 -2.92 -20.73 17.39
CA SER A 283 -2.08 -21.33 18.41
C SER A 283 -1.76 -22.80 18.12
N SER A 284 -2.55 -23.50 17.30
CA SER A 284 -2.27 -24.88 16.93
C SER A 284 -1.08 -24.96 15.96
N THR A 285 -0.24 -25.98 16.13
CA THR A 285 1.00 -26.16 15.33
C THR A 285 0.73 -26.14 13.83
N LYS A 286 -0.38 -26.75 13.39
CA LYS A 286 -0.79 -26.77 11.98
C LYS A 286 -0.99 -25.35 11.42
N LEU A 287 -1.69 -24.49 12.14
CA LEU A 287 -2.04 -23.15 11.68
C LEU A 287 -0.85 -22.19 11.82
N ALA A 288 -0.12 -22.29 12.95
CA ALA A 288 1.07 -21.48 13.23
C ALA A 288 2.21 -21.73 12.22
N SER A 289 2.36 -22.97 11.73
CA SER A 289 3.44 -23.33 10.79
C SER A 289 3.42 -22.52 9.50
N LYS A 290 2.25 -22.09 9.01
CA LYS A 290 2.15 -21.27 7.79
C LYS A 290 2.71 -19.85 7.97
N TYR A 291 2.75 -19.36 9.20
CA TYR A 291 3.27 -18.04 9.54
C TYR A 291 4.75 -18.06 9.88
N HIS A 292 5.28 -19.21 10.33
CA HIS A 292 6.66 -19.33 10.80
C HIS A 292 7.71 -18.83 9.81
N SER A 293 7.57 -19.16 8.52
CA SER A 293 8.54 -18.72 7.50
C SER A 293 8.64 -17.19 7.38
N ASN A 294 7.62 -16.49 7.89
CA ASN A 294 7.47 -15.05 7.84
C ASN A 294 7.85 -14.40 9.18
N THR A 295 8.35 -15.14 10.19
CA THR A 295 8.93 -14.50 11.38
C THR A 295 10.33 -13.96 11.07
N ARG A 296 10.76 -12.93 11.81
CA ARG A 296 12.05 -12.26 11.63
C ARG A 296 13.09 -12.78 12.64
N GLY A 297 14.35 -12.78 12.24
CA GLY A 297 15.50 -12.93 13.15
C GLY A 297 15.62 -14.33 13.76
N GLU A 298 16.09 -14.40 15.01
CA GLU A 298 16.33 -15.64 15.76
C GLU A 298 15.07 -16.51 15.89
N ASP A 299 13.88 -15.90 15.93
CA ASP A 299 12.60 -16.63 16.01
C ASP A 299 12.32 -17.47 14.75
N ARG A 300 12.98 -17.20 13.62
CA ARG A 300 12.89 -18.03 12.40
C ARG A 300 13.69 -19.33 12.53
N GLU A 301 14.68 -19.36 13.40
CA GLU A 301 15.58 -20.50 13.63
C GLU A 301 15.07 -21.42 14.76
N ILE A 302 14.13 -20.93 15.58
CA ILE A 302 13.48 -21.68 16.66
C ILE A 302 12.26 -22.44 16.10
N GLY A 303 12.27 -23.77 16.17
CA GLY A 303 11.21 -24.62 15.60
C GLY A 303 9.81 -24.49 16.23
N GLN A 304 8.79 -24.99 15.52
CA GLN A 304 7.35 -24.79 15.79
C GLN A 304 6.75 -25.82 16.79
N PRO A 305 6.90 -25.58 18.10
CA PRO A 305 5.66 -25.43 18.90
C PRO A 305 5.62 -24.17 19.77
N TRP A 306 6.66 -23.34 19.72
CA TRP A 306 6.88 -22.24 20.69
C TRP A 306 6.15 -20.93 20.38
N PHE A 307 5.47 -20.84 19.23
CA PHE A 307 4.84 -19.60 18.76
C PHE A 307 3.32 -19.74 18.57
N ALA A 308 2.62 -18.66 18.91
CA ALA A 308 1.23 -18.43 18.52
C ALA A 308 1.16 -17.12 17.72
N PHE A 309 0.22 -17.04 16.80
CA PHE A 309 0.01 -15.86 15.96
C PHE A 309 -1.38 -15.29 16.20
N ILE A 310 -1.49 -13.97 16.24
CA ILE A 310 -2.77 -13.27 16.32
C ILE A 310 -2.86 -12.33 15.12
N GLU A 311 -3.71 -12.69 14.17
CA GLU A 311 -4.05 -11.88 13.00
C GLU A 311 -5.17 -10.91 13.37
N ILE A 312 -4.90 -9.61 13.24
CA ILE A 312 -5.81 -8.51 13.52
C ILE A 312 -6.13 -7.86 12.19
N THR A 313 -7.39 -7.96 11.78
CA THR A 313 -7.89 -7.27 10.58
C THR A 313 -8.46 -5.92 10.98
N THR A 314 -7.85 -4.83 10.53
CA THR A 314 -8.35 -3.47 10.79
C THR A 314 -9.47 -3.10 9.82
N ARG A 315 -10.26 -2.08 10.17
CA ARG A 315 -11.25 -1.50 9.25
C ARG A 315 -10.60 -0.78 8.07
N THR A 316 -9.36 -0.30 8.23
CA THR A 316 -8.63 0.34 7.13
C THR A 316 -8.11 -0.70 6.15
N GLY A 317 -7.63 -1.86 6.63
CA GLY A 317 -6.98 -2.89 5.80
C GLY A 317 -5.55 -2.54 5.35
N HIS A 318 -4.99 -1.42 5.82
CA HIS A 318 -3.73 -0.84 5.36
C HIS A 318 -2.55 -1.03 6.34
N GLY A 319 -2.66 -1.95 7.30
CA GLY A 319 -1.54 -2.33 8.17
C GLY A 319 -1.45 -1.52 9.47
N PRO A 320 -0.36 -1.70 10.23
CA PRO A 320 -0.28 -1.33 11.64
C PRO A 320 -0.18 0.17 11.94
N PHE A 321 0.01 1.03 10.92
CA PHE A 321 0.33 2.45 11.12
C PHE A 321 -0.86 3.41 10.91
N MET A 322 -2.02 2.93 10.46
CA MET A 322 -3.14 3.78 10.06
C MET A 322 -4.38 3.49 10.91
N LYS A 323 -4.78 4.48 11.74
CA LYS A 323 -6.03 4.43 12.51
C LYS A 323 -7.15 5.14 11.75
N PHE A 324 -8.35 4.57 11.77
CA PHE A 324 -9.55 5.29 11.34
C PHE A 324 -9.86 6.36 12.40
N THR A 325 -9.66 7.64 12.09
CA THR A 325 -10.11 8.72 12.96
C THR A 325 -11.47 9.20 12.44
N PRO A 326 -12.59 8.89 13.11
CA PRO A 326 -13.92 9.22 12.62
C PRO A 326 -14.04 10.69 12.25
N GLY A 327 -14.61 10.95 11.07
CA GLY A 327 -14.77 12.28 10.54
C GLY A 327 -13.46 12.94 10.10
N THR A 328 -12.35 12.23 9.94
CA THR A 328 -11.13 12.81 9.34
C THR A 328 -10.51 11.89 8.30
N TYR A 329 -9.87 12.49 7.29
CA TYR A 329 -9.19 11.76 6.23
C TYR A 329 -7.95 12.54 5.78
N LEU A 330 -6.83 11.85 5.58
CA LEU A 330 -5.62 12.46 5.05
C LEU A 330 -5.51 12.16 3.56
N HIS A 331 -5.82 13.15 2.73
CA HIS A 331 -5.74 13.05 1.28
C HIS A 331 -4.37 13.50 0.77
N LYS A 332 -3.76 12.62 -0.03
CA LYS A 332 -2.52 12.89 -0.77
C LYS A 332 -2.85 12.78 -2.26
N PRO A 333 -3.14 13.89 -2.96
CA PRO A 333 -3.41 13.86 -4.38
C PRO A 333 -2.20 13.35 -5.17
N LEU A 334 -2.43 12.96 -6.43
CA LEU A 334 -1.33 12.60 -7.32
C LEU A 334 -0.34 13.77 -7.41
N ALA A 335 0.95 13.44 -7.31
CA ALA A 335 2.03 14.40 -7.48
C ALA A 335 1.90 15.09 -8.85
N PHE A 336 1.79 16.41 -8.82
CA PHE A 336 1.80 17.23 -10.03
C PHE A 336 3.21 17.74 -10.29
N THR A 337 3.77 17.40 -11.45
CA THR A 337 5.04 17.95 -11.92
C THR A 337 4.77 19.05 -12.94
N LEU A 338 5.35 20.23 -12.72
CA LEU A 338 5.39 21.25 -13.76
C LEU A 338 6.27 20.76 -14.91
N PRO A 339 5.93 21.04 -16.17
CA PRO A 339 6.78 20.72 -17.30
C PRO A 339 8.21 21.24 -17.05
N LYS A 340 9.16 20.31 -16.90
CA LYS A 340 10.57 20.65 -16.70
C LYS A 340 11.29 20.45 -18.01
N GLN A 341 11.89 21.51 -18.53
CA GLN A 341 12.87 21.40 -19.60
C GLN A 341 14.21 21.01 -18.96
N PHE A 342 14.81 19.92 -19.41
CA PHE A 342 16.17 19.59 -18.98
C PHE A 342 17.16 20.52 -19.67
N TYR A 343 18.28 20.78 -19.00
CA TYR A 343 19.35 21.57 -19.57
C TYR A 343 19.90 20.88 -20.83
N ALA A 344 19.79 21.57 -21.96
CA ALA A 344 20.47 21.23 -23.20
C ALA A 344 21.72 22.12 -23.34
N PRO A 345 22.93 21.56 -23.44
CA PRO A 345 24.14 22.35 -23.69
C PRO A 345 23.99 23.16 -24.98
N LYS A 346 24.49 24.40 -24.98
CA LYS A 346 24.65 25.15 -26.23
C LYS A 346 25.86 24.60 -26.98
N TYR A 347 25.63 23.73 -27.97
CA TYR A 347 26.68 23.24 -28.87
C TYR A 347 27.01 24.32 -29.90
N THR A 348 27.74 25.35 -29.51
CA THR A 348 28.31 26.30 -30.47
C THR A 348 29.50 25.66 -31.17
N VAL A 349 29.42 25.58 -32.49
CA VAL A 349 30.46 25.07 -33.38
C VAL A 349 31.69 25.99 -33.30
N LYS A 350 32.54 25.84 -32.27
CA LYS A 350 33.96 26.29 -32.20
C LYS A 350 34.65 26.22 -30.83
N ASN A 351 34.08 25.63 -29.78
CA ASN A 351 34.85 25.46 -28.52
C ASN A 351 35.62 24.13 -28.50
N LYS A 352 36.84 24.15 -29.06
CA LYS A 352 37.86 23.10 -28.91
C LYS A 352 38.41 22.97 -27.47
N THR A 353 37.84 23.69 -26.50
CA THR A 353 38.39 23.87 -25.14
C THR A 353 37.39 23.56 -24.03
N VAL A 354 36.45 22.63 -24.23
CA VAL A 354 35.81 21.98 -23.08
C VAL A 354 36.64 20.75 -22.71
N ALA A 355 37.68 20.99 -21.93
CA ALA A 355 38.48 19.96 -21.25
C ALA A 355 37.72 19.33 -20.06
N MET A 356 36.45 18.95 -20.26
CA MET A 356 35.63 18.29 -19.23
C MET A 356 34.88 17.10 -19.82
N GLY A 357 35.56 15.96 -19.88
CA GLY A 357 34.95 14.62 -19.94
C GLY A 357 34.18 14.28 -21.22
N THR A 358 34.07 12.98 -21.48
CA THR A 358 33.08 12.45 -22.44
C THR A 358 31.66 12.84 -21.97
N ASP A 359 30.74 13.21 -22.87
CA ASP A 359 29.32 13.38 -22.50
C ASP A 359 28.74 12.03 -22.01
N MET A 360 28.61 11.88 -20.69
CA MET A 360 28.14 10.66 -20.02
C MET A 360 26.64 10.70 -19.68
N ARG A 361 25.88 11.68 -20.21
CA ARG A 361 24.45 11.79 -19.88
C ARG A 361 23.66 10.62 -20.45
N SER A 362 22.83 9.99 -19.61
CA SER A 362 21.89 8.95 -20.03
C SER A 362 20.68 9.50 -20.79
N THR A 363 20.31 10.76 -20.56
CA THR A 363 19.27 11.48 -21.29
C THR A 363 19.90 12.61 -22.10
N ILE A 364 19.83 12.49 -23.43
CA ILE A 364 20.48 13.40 -24.38
C ILE A 364 19.56 14.57 -24.74
N HIS A 365 18.27 14.29 -24.89
CA HIS A 365 17.23 15.25 -25.22
C HIS A 365 15.97 14.95 -24.42
N TRP A 366 15.30 16.00 -23.94
CA TRP A 366 14.00 15.92 -23.30
C TRP A 366 13.17 17.13 -23.68
N GLU A 367 12.05 16.89 -24.34
CA GLU A 367 11.15 17.94 -24.83
C GLU A 367 9.71 17.59 -24.46
N PRO A 368 9.19 18.20 -23.38
CA PRO A 368 7.89 17.80 -22.82
C PRO A 368 6.69 18.38 -23.58
N ASN A 369 6.91 19.30 -24.53
CA ASN A 369 5.85 20.02 -25.21
C ASN A 369 6.03 19.97 -26.74
N ILE A 370 5.64 18.84 -27.33
CA ILE A 370 5.65 18.62 -28.78
C ILE A 370 4.19 18.64 -29.25
N ILE A 371 3.85 19.60 -30.10
CA ILE A 371 2.52 19.71 -30.70
C ILE A 371 2.62 19.29 -32.17
N THR A 372 1.83 18.31 -32.58
CA THR A 372 1.75 17.88 -33.98
C THR A 372 1.02 18.90 -34.84
N ASP A 373 1.39 18.99 -36.12
CA ASP A 373 0.65 19.76 -37.10
C ASP A 373 -0.72 19.10 -37.45
N LYS A 374 -1.45 19.75 -38.37
CA LYS A 374 -2.75 19.27 -38.86
C LYS A 374 -2.71 17.88 -39.51
N ASP A 375 -1.52 17.43 -39.93
CA ASP A 375 -1.30 16.13 -40.57
C ASP A 375 -0.77 15.08 -39.56
N GLY A 376 -0.74 15.42 -38.26
CA GLY A 376 -0.29 14.54 -37.18
C GLY A 376 1.23 14.40 -37.07
N LYS A 377 2.00 15.30 -37.70
CA LYS A 377 3.47 15.23 -37.74
C LYS A 377 4.10 16.24 -36.79
N ALA A 378 5.20 15.83 -36.16
CA ALA A 378 6.07 16.73 -35.41
C ALA A 378 7.53 16.43 -35.78
N THR A 379 8.36 17.47 -35.81
CA THR A 379 9.80 17.34 -36.07
C THR A 379 10.56 17.77 -34.84
N VAL A 380 11.44 16.89 -34.36
CA VAL A 380 12.32 17.14 -33.21
C VAL A 380 13.77 16.98 -33.67
N SER A 381 14.66 17.87 -33.22
CA SER A 381 16.09 17.81 -33.54
C SER A 381 16.92 17.87 -32.26
N PHE A 382 17.95 17.04 -32.17
CA PHE A 382 18.84 16.97 -31.01
C PHE A 382 20.28 16.64 -31.44
N TYR A 383 21.25 16.98 -30.60
CA TYR A 383 22.66 16.63 -30.80
C TYR A 383 22.95 15.24 -30.23
N SER A 384 23.73 14.42 -30.94
CA SER A 384 24.21 13.14 -30.42
C SER A 384 25.27 13.31 -29.34
N ALA A 385 25.47 12.28 -28.50
CA ALA A 385 26.62 12.21 -27.60
C ALA A 385 27.93 12.05 -28.39
N ASP A 386 29.07 12.28 -27.72
CA ASP A 386 30.41 12.24 -28.34
C ASP A 386 30.78 10.87 -28.93
N LYS A 387 30.24 9.78 -28.36
CA LYS A 387 30.52 8.40 -28.80
C LYS A 387 29.36 7.86 -29.64
N PRO A 388 29.66 7.20 -30.79
CA PRO A 388 28.68 6.42 -31.52
C PRO A 388 27.96 5.44 -30.59
N SER A 389 26.64 5.48 -30.57
CA SER A 389 25.82 4.68 -29.66
C SER A 389 24.42 4.46 -30.22
N VAL A 390 23.68 3.55 -29.58
CA VAL A 390 22.28 3.29 -29.85
C VAL A 390 21.45 4.10 -28.86
N TYR A 391 20.70 5.07 -29.36
CA TYR A 391 19.77 5.89 -28.58
C TYR A 391 18.42 5.19 -28.52
N THR A 392 17.81 5.17 -27.35
CA THR A 392 16.40 4.82 -27.20
C THR A 392 15.59 6.11 -27.23
N VAL A 393 14.71 6.24 -28.22
CA VAL A 393 13.72 7.31 -28.31
C VAL A 393 12.44 6.78 -27.71
N THR A 394 11.94 7.45 -26.68
CA THR A 394 10.63 7.17 -26.08
C THR A 394 9.75 8.39 -26.30
N VAL A 395 8.56 8.18 -26.83
CA VAL A 395 7.55 9.21 -27.06
C VAL A 395 6.28 8.81 -26.32
N GLU A 396 5.79 9.69 -25.47
CA GLU A 396 4.56 9.53 -24.72
C GLU A 396 3.68 10.75 -25.00
N GLY A 397 2.37 10.55 -25.14
CA GLY A 397 1.49 11.65 -25.44
C GLY A 397 0.02 11.31 -25.28
N VAL A 398 -0.82 12.33 -25.40
CA VAL A 398 -2.28 12.22 -25.37
C VAL A 398 -2.86 12.96 -26.58
N ASN A 399 -3.97 12.48 -27.12
CA ASN A 399 -4.73 13.21 -28.13
C ASN A 399 -5.81 14.10 -27.47
N VAL A 400 -6.49 14.91 -28.28
CA VAL A 400 -7.57 15.81 -27.82
C VAL A 400 -8.77 15.08 -27.21
N ASP A 401 -8.94 13.80 -27.53
CA ASP A 401 -10.02 12.95 -27.03
C ASP A 401 -9.63 12.19 -25.74
N GLY A 402 -8.46 12.46 -25.16
CA GLY A 402 -7.97 11.83 -23.94
C GLY A 402 -7.40 10.42 -24.13
N GLY A 403 -7.22 9.97 -25.37
CA GLY A 403 -6.50 8.76 -25.70
C GLY A 403 -5.00 8.94 -25.47
N ALA A 404 -4.38 8.02 -24.72
CA ALA A 404 -2.95 8.03 -24.43
C ALA A 404 -2.17 7.08 -25.36
N GLY A 405 -0.97 7.49 -25.75
CA GLY A 405 -0.08 6.74 -26.64
C GLY A 405 1.35 6.66 -26.08
N PHE A 406 2.01 5.55 -26.39
CA PHE A 406 3.40 5.29 -26.05
C PHE A 406 4.10 4.67 -27.26
N TYR A 407 5.31 5.14 -27.56
CA TYR A 407 6.14 4.59 -28.61
C TYR A 407 7.60 4.54 -28.16
N THR A 408 8.32 3.49 -28.55
CA THR A 408 9.76 3.38 -28.32
C THR A 408 10.46 2.87 -29.56
N GLN A 409 11.56 3.50 -29.93
CA GLN A 409 12.41 3.11 -31.05
C GLN A 409 13.88 3.21 -30.67
N LYS A 410 14.73 2.38 -31.28
CA LYS A 410 16.18 2.52 -31.20
C LYS A 410 16.72 3.21 -32.45
N LEU A 411 17.52 4.27 -32.26
CA LEU A 411 18.24 4.97 -33.32
C LEU A 411 19.74 4.71 -33.16
N LYS A 412 20.43 4.30 -34.21
CA LYS A 412 21.89 4.23 -34.22
C LYS A 412 22.43 5.56 -34.73
N ALA A 413 23.21 6.29 -33.96
CA ALA A 413 24.00 7.40 -34.50
C ALA A 413 25.46 6.96 -34.56
N GLY A 414 26.05 7.02 -35.77
CA GLY A 414 27.45 6.62 -35.97
C GLY A 414 27.82 6.07 -37.34
N ASP A 415 26.87 5.59 -38.14
CA ASP A 415 27.15 5.15 -39.51
C ASP A 415 26.65 6.19 -40.52
N THR A 416 27.42 7.27 -40.67
CA THR A 416 27.45 7.98 -41.95
C THR A 416 28.53 7.32 -42.79
N ASN A 417 28.13 6.41 -43.70
CA ASN A 417 28.81 6.41 -44.98
C ASN A 417 28.23 7.63 -45.75
N PRO A 418 29.09 8.46 -46.37
CA PRO A 418 28.73 9.76 -46.93
C PRO A 418 27.66 9.71 -48.04
#